data_AF-A0A3R9R7W9-F1
#
_entry.id   AF-A0A3R9R7W9-F1
#
_cell.length_a   1.000
_cell.length_b   1.000
_cell.length_c   1.000
_cell.angle_alpha   90.00
_cell.angle_beta   90.00
_cell.angle_gamma   90.00
#
_symmetry.space_group_name_H-M   'P 1'
#
loop_
_entity.id
_entity.type
_entity.pdbx_description
1 polymer ?
#
loop_
_entity_poly.entity_id
_entity_poly.type
_entity_poly.pdbx_seq_one_letter_code
_entity_poly.pdbx_strand_id
1 'polypeptide(L)'
;MSKDFEWLKWVALFLVIGIVCAVVYFVPNKKNDQTSTQQITEQKELSPDEAKRFATGLLKKINDDEKLIRDAYELKEEKTLEKYVLNDWNSYVQKPFSEVEEKMGYGHLYFPSSAVMYPYTSCDTAFTDLNLLANALYQQVREDTATMRKIVRQEDADYLKSKNKCEERVGLTYEEALAAEEAE
;
A
#
# COMPACT_ATOMS: atom_id res chain seq x y z
N MET A 1 -9.85 68.38 -20.84
CA MET A 1 -9.22 67.35 -19.98
C MET A 1 -9.30 66.04 -20.73
N SER A 2 -8.17 65.61 -21.29
CA SER A 2 -8.07 64.66 -22.41
C SER A 2 -8.20 63.20 -21.97
N LYS A 3 -8.95 62.42 -22.75
CA LYS A 3 -9.14 60.97 -22.61
C LYS A 3 -8.05 60.14 -23.31
N ASP A 4 -6.95 60.78 -23.73
CA ASP A 4 -5.93 60.18 -24.60
C ASP A 4 -4.80 59.48 -23.84
N PHE A 5 -4.85 59.42 -22.50
CA PHE A 5 -3.72 58.94 -21.69
C PHE A 5 -3.87 57.51 -21.13
N GLU A 6 -5.05 56.89 -21.23
CA GLU A 6 -5.30 55.55 -20.69
C GLU A 6 -4.98 54.42 -21.68
N TRP A 7 -5.08 54.65 -23.00
CA TRP A 7 -4.84 53.61 -24.00
C TRP A 7 -3.35 53.22 -24.12
N LEU A 8 -2.43 54.16 -23.89
CA LEU A 8 -0.98 53.94 -23.90
C LEU A 8 -0.50 52.99 -22.79
N LYS A 9 -1.22 52.89 -21.65
CA LYS A 9 -0.87 51.98 -20.56
C LYS A 9 -1.16 50.53 -20.89
N TRP A 10 -2.20 50.26 -21.68
CA TRP A 10 -2.56 48.90 -22.08
C TRP A 10 -1.66 48.36 -23.18
N VAL A 11 -1.23 49.19 -24.14
CA VAL A 11 -0.31 48.78 -25.22
C VAL A 11 1.08 48.42 -24.67
N ALA A 12 1.55 49.12 -23.63
CA ALA A 12 2.83 48.82 -22.98
C ALA A 12 2.82 47.46 -22.24
N LEU A 13 1.69 47.05 -21.66
CA LEU A 13 1.57 45.78 -20.94
C LEU A 13 1.59 44.56 -21.90
N PHE A 14 1.00 44.68 -23.09
CA PHE A 14 1.00 43.60 -24.09
C PHE A 14 2.35 43.41 -24.80
N LEU A 15 3.19 44.46 -24.91
CA LEU A 15 4.53 44.35 -25.49
C LEU A 15 5.53 43.61 -24.60
N VAL A 16 5.37 43.66 -23.27
CA VAL A 16 6.27 42.96 -22.33
C VAL A 16 6.01 41.45 -22.32
N ILE A 17 4.76 41.01 -22.52
CA ILE A 17 4.39 39.58 -22.55
C ILE A 17 4.93 38.88 -23.81
N GLY A 18 5.02 39.60 -24.94
CA GLY A 18 5.54 39.06 -26.21
C GLY A 18 7.04 38.76 -26.19
N ILE A 19 7.84 39.51 -25.42
CA ILE A 19 9.31 39.33 -25.38
C ILE A 19 9.72 38.16 -24.50
N VAL A 20 8.96 37.84 -23.43
CA VAL A 20 9.27 36.71 -22.55
C VAL A 20 9.02 35.36 -23.24
N CYS A 21 8.06 35.27 -24.17
CA CYS A 21 7.81 34.03 -24.92
C CYS A 21 8.89 33.72 -25.98
N ALA A 22 9.64 34.72 -26.44
CA ALA A 22 10.67 34.52 -27.48
C ALA A 22 12.02 34.04 -26.93
N VAL A 23 12.30 34.23 -25.63
CA VAL A 23 13.57 33.80 -25.00
C VAL A 23 13.55 32.32 -24.59
N VAL A 24 12.36 31.71 -24.46
CA VAL A 24 12.24 30.27 -24.08
C VAL A 24 12.44 29.32 -25.27
N TYR A 25 12.36 29.81 -26.52
CA TYR A 25 12.44 28.95 -27.71
C TYR A 25 13.84 28.87 -28.36
N PHE A 26 14.87 29.53 -27.82
CA PHE A 26 16.21 29.50 -28.39
C PHE A 26 17.30 29.37 -27.31
N VAL A 27 17.45 28.17 -26.74
CA VAL A 27 18.71 27.72 -26.14
C VAL A 27 19.16 26.44 -26.86
N PRO A 28 20.12 26.51 -27.80
CA PRO A 28 20.77 25.34 -28.36
C PRO A 28 22.05 25.04 -27.56
N ASN A 29 22.02 23.99 -26.73
CA ASN A 29 23.19 23.28 -26.19
C ASN A 29 22.69 22.30 -25.12
N LYS A 30 23.19 21.08 -24.95
CA LYS A 30 24.41 20.42 -25.42
C LYS A 30 24.13 18.94 -25.15
N LYS A 31 24.58 18.02 -26.01
CA LYS A 31 24.67 16.60 -25.63
C LYS A 31 25.63 16.51 -24.45
N ASN A 32 25.08 16.45 -23.23
CA ASN A 32 25.81 15.98 -22.07
C ASN A 32 25.61 14.47 -22.03
N ASP A 33 26.58 13.75 -22.58
CA ASP A 33 26.93 12.41 -22.12
C ASP A 33 27.32 12.55 -20.64
N GLN A 34 26.32 12.57 -19.77
CA GLN A 34 26.49 12.15 -18.39
C GLN A 34 26.18 10.67 -18.37
N THR A 35 27.22 9.88 -18.59
CA THR A 35 27.41 8.60 -17.92
C THR A 35 27.34 8.88 -16.41
N SER A 36 26.12 9.03 -15.89
CA SER A 36 25.85 8.81 -14.49
C SER A 36 26.07 7.31 -14.32
N THR A 37 27.26 6.97 -13.85
CA THR A 37 27.46 5.74 -13.11
C THR A 37 26.48 5.80 -11.95
N GLN A 38 25.25 5.32 -12.19
CA GLN A 38 24.36 4.90 -11.14
C GLN A 38 25.21 3.96 -10.30
N GLN A 39 25.54 4.39 -9.09
CA GLN A 39 25.68 3.46 -8.00
C GLN A 39 24.29 2.82 -7.88
N ILE A 40 24.07 1.80 -8.69
CA ILE A 40 23.09 0.77 -8.43
C ILE A 40 23.62 0.19 -7.12
N THR A 41 23.09 0.69 -6.01
CA THR A 41 23.05 -0.11 -4.79
C THR A 41 22.48 -1.42 -5.27
N GLU A 42 23.30 -2.48 -5.32
CA GLU A 42 22.83 -3.82 -5.66
C GLU A 42 21.73 -4.14 -4.65
N GLN A 43 20.49 -3.83 -5.02
CA GLN A 43 19.32 -4.29 -4.33
C GLN A 43 19.40 -5.79 -4.48
N LYS A 44 19.66 -6.48 -3.37
CA LYS A 44 19.57 -7.92 -3.35
C LYS A 44 18.13 -8.26 -3.71
N GLU A 45 17.93 -8.67 -4.95
CA GLU A 45 16.64 -9.11 -5.42
C GLU A 45 16.19 -10.29 -4.55
N LEU A 46 14.93 -10.22 -4.11
CA LEU A 46 14.33 -11.26 -3.31
C LEU A 46 14.23 -12.52 -4.18
N SER A 47 14.77 -13.64 -3.71
CA SER A 47 14.60 -14.92 -4.40
C SER A 47 13.20 -15.49 -4.20
N PRO A 48 12.72 -16.39 -5.08
CA PRO A 48 11.46 -17.12 -4.89
C PRO A 48 11.34 -17.81 -3.51
N ASP A 49 12.44 -18.40 -3.01
CA ASP A 49 12.47 -19.03 -1.69
C ASP A 49 12.39 -18.03 -0.54
N GLU A 50 12.97 -16.83 -0.70
CA GLU A 50 12.81 -15.75 0.28
C GLU A 50 11.37 -15.21 0.27
N ALA A 51 10.77 -15.05 -0.91
CA ALA A 51 9.37 -14.64 -1.07
C ALA A 51 8.41 -15.64 -0.42
N LYS A 52 8.57 -16.94 -0.70
CA LYS A 52 7.76 -17.99 -0.07
C LYS A 52 7.94 -18.04 1.44
N ARG A 53 9.17 -17.89 1.95
CA ARG A 53 9.43 -17.84 3.40
C ARG A 53 8.77 -16.63 4.04
N PHE A 54 8.82 -15.46 3.40
CA PHE A 54 8.10 -14.28 3.86
C PHE A 54 6.59 -14.53 3.92
N ALA A 55 5.99 -15.03 2.84
CA ALA A 55 4.56 -15.31 2.76
C ALA A 55 4.12 -16.35 3.80
N THR A 56 4.93 -17.38 4.05
CA THR A 56 4.70 -18.38 5.10
C THR A 56 4.71 -17.73 6.48
N GLY A 57 5.67 -16.83 6.74
CA GLY A 57 5.74 -16.07 7.99
C GLY A 57 4.54 -15.16 8.19
N LEU A 58 4.09 -14.48 7.12
CA LEU A 58 2.90 -13.64 7.14
C LEU A 58 1.63 -14.46 7.39
N LEU A 59 1.45 -15.60 6.73
CA LEU A 59 0.33 -16.51 6.98
C LEU A 59 0.31 -17.00 8.43
N LYS A 60 1.47 -17.34 9.00
CA LYS A 60 1.56 -17.70 10.41
C LYS A 60 1.06 -16.55 11.30
N LYS A 61 1.50 -15.32 11.04
CA LYS A 61 1.04 -14.14 11.77
C LYS A 61 -0.46 -13.93 11.63
N ILE A 62 -1.02 -14.04 10.42
CA ILE A 62 -2.47 -13.96 10.18
C ILE A 62 -3.22 -14.97 11.06
N ASN A 63 -2.75 -16.21 11.13
CA ASN A 63 -3.36 -17.26 11.96
C ASN A 63 -3.25 -16.97 13.46
N ASP A 64 -2.10 -16.49 13.92
CA ASP A 64 -1.89 -16.13 15.33
C ASP A 64 -2.78 -14.95 15.73
N ASP A 65 -2.84 -13.91 14.89
CA ASP A 65 -3.64 -12.71 15.10
C ASP A 65 -5.15 -13.01 15.02
N GLU A 66 -5.58 -13.84 14.05
CA GLU A 66 -6.98 -14.28 13.95
C GLU A 66 -7.44 -14.94 15.25
N LYS A 67 -6.63 -15.83 15.80
CA LYS A 67 -6.94 -16.50 17.07
C LYS A 67 -7.10 -15.47 18.19
N LEU A 68 -6.14 -14.55 18.33
CA LEU A 68 -6.20 -13.47 19.33
C LEU A 68 -7.50 -12.64 19.19
N ILE A 69 -7.85 -12.26 17.96
CA ILE A 69 -9.03 -11.43 17.66
C ILE A 69 -10.32 -12.17 17.99
N ARG A 70 -10.43 -13.44 17.56
CA ARG A 70 -11.64 -14.25 17.80
C ARG A 70 -11.83 -14.56 19.28
N ASP A 71 -10.77 -14.91 20.00
CA ASP A 71 -10.80 -15.13 21.45
C ASP A 71 -11.23 -13.84 22.17
N ALA A 72 -10.64 -12.69 21.82
CA ALA A 72 -11.02 -11.39 22.40
C ALA A 72 -12.49 -11.02 22.12
N TYR A 73 -13.00 -11.31 20.92
CA TYR A 73 -14.39 -11.05 20.57
C TYR A 73 -15.38 -11.97 21.33
N GLU A 74 -15.04 -13.24 21.49
CA GLU A 74 -15.84 -14.20 22.27
C GLU A 74 -15.90 -13.78 23.74
N LEU A 75 -14.77 -13.36 24.31
CA LEU A 75 -14.64 -12.89 25.68
C LEU A 75 -15.12 -11.43 25.90
N LYS A 76 -15.54 -10.73 24.84
CA LYS A 76 -15.97 -9.32 24.86
C LYS A 76 -14.88 -8.37 25.39
N GLU A 77 -13.63 -8.66 25.10
CA GLU A 77 -12.47 -7.84 25.46
C GLU A 77 -12.30 -6.65 24.50
N GLU A 78 -13.12 -5.62 24.67
CA GLU A 78 -13.08 -4.39 23.85
C GLU A 78 -11.67 -3.80 23.73
N LYS A 79 -10.93 -3.74 24.85
CA LYS A 79 -9.58 -3.13 24.87
C LYS A 79 -8.54 -3.92 24.10
N THR A 80 -8.66 -5.25 24.05
CA THR A 80 -7.77 -6.09 23.25
C THR A 80 -7.99 -5.84 21.77
N LEU A 81 -9.25 -5.77 21.33
CA LEU A 81 -9.61 -5.47 19.93
C LEU A 81 -9.21 -4.03 19.54
N GLU A 82 -9.48 -3.05 20.40
CA GLU A 82 -9.08 -1.65 20.20
C GLU A 82 -7.56 -1.52 20.04
N LYS A 83 -6.78 -2.17 20.92
CA LYS A 83 -5.32 -2.16 20.86
C LYS A 83 -4.80 -2.74 19.55
N TYR A 84 -5.38 -3.86 19.11
CA TYR A 84 -4.98 -4.49 17.85
C TYR A 84 -5.17 -3.54 16.66
N VAL A 85 -6.40 -3.01 16.52
CA VAL A 85 -6.80 -2.17 15.38
C VAL A 85 -6.05 -0.84 15.35
N LEU A 86 -5.90 -0.18 16.50
CA LEU A 86 -5.32 1.16 16.57
C LEU A 86 -3.79 1.16 16.62
N ASN A 87 -3.18 0.10 17.16
CA ASN A 87 -1.75 0.09 17.45
C ASN A 87 -1.02 -1.11 16.83
N ASP A 88 -1.39 -2.34 17.19
CA ASP A 88 -0.55 -3.50 16.87
C ASP A 88 -0.45 -3.75 15.36
N TRP A 89 -1.57 -3.65 14.64
CA TRP A 89 -1.57 -3.79 13.18
C TRP A 89 -0.78 -2.66 12.49
N ASN A 90 -1.05 -1.41 12.86
CA ASN A 90 -0.37 -0.25 12.28
C ASN A 90 1.14 -0.29 12.55
N SER A 91 1.55 -0.64 13.77
CA SER A 91 2.97 -0.80 14.13
C SER A 91 3.66 -1.88 13.30
N TYR A 92 2.93 -2.91 12.86
CA TYR A 92 3.49 -3.95 12.02
C TYR A 92 3.61 -3.48 10.56
N VAL A 93 2.53 -2.95 9.97
CA VAL A 93 2.55 -2.58 8.53
C VAL A 93 3.44 -1.39 8.21
N GLN A 94 3.71 -0.53 9.19
CA GLN A 94 4.62 0.61 9.06
C GLN A 94 6.09 0.23 9.26
N LYS A 95 6.40 -1.02 9.67
CA LYS A 95 7.78 -1.47 9.80
C LYS A 95 8.30 -1.83 8.40
N PRO A 96 9.27 -1.09 7.84
CA PRO A 96 9.74 -1.36 6.49
C PRO A 96 10.42 -2.73 6.40
N PHE A 97 10.17 -3.44 5.29
CA PHE A 97 10.86 -4.69 4.97
C PHE A 97 12.35 -4.45 4.69
N SER A 98 12.65 -3.41 3.92
CA SER A 98 14.01 -2.98 3.59
C SER A 98 14.10 -1.46 3.46
N GLU A 99 15.31 -0.95 3.20
CA GLU A 99 15.52 0.48 2.89
C GLU A 99 14.73 0.96 1.66
N VAL A 100 14.30 0.04 0.80
CA VAL A 100 13.52 0.36 -0.40
C VAL A 100 12.13 0.82 0.04
N GLU A 101 11.44 0.01 0.83
CA GLU A 101 10.12 0.33 1.36
C GLU A 101 10.17 1.55 2.29
N GLU A 102 11.22 1.71 3.10
CA GLU A 102 11.40 2.90 3.94
C GLU A 102 11.37 4.21 3.13
N LYS A 103 11.90 4.21 1.90
CA LYS A 103 11.95 5.37 1.00
C LYS A 103 10.64 5.60 0.23
N MET A 104 9.71 4.65 0.22
CA MET A 104 8.44 4.79 -0.52
C MET A 104 7.49 5.81 0.14
N GLY A 105 7.54 5.95 1.47
CA GLY A 105 6.79 6.97 2.21
C GLY A 105 5.25 6.78 2.26
N TYR A 106 4.71 5.75 1.62
CA TYR A 106 3.30 5.36 1.67
C TYR A 106 3.12 3.85 1.42
N GLY A 107 1.95 3.33 1.74
CA GLY A 107 1.60 1.91 1.55
C GLY A 107 2.01 1.01 2.72
N HIS A 108 1.96 -0.29 2.48
CA HIS A 108 2.34 -1.33 3.44
C HIS A 108 3.85 -1.58 3.36
N LEU A 109 4.61 -0.81 4.15
CA LEU A 109 6.08 -0.83 4.11
C LEU A 109 6.67 -2.20 4.49
N TYR A 110 5.92 -3.01 5.24
CA TYR A 110 6.33 -4.34 5.65
C TYR A 110 6.36 -5.36 4.50
N PHE A 111 5.67 -5.08 3.39
CA PHE A 111 5.54 -6.01 2.27
C PHE A 111 6.60 -5.70 1.20
N PRO A 112 7.44 -6.66 0.78
CA PRO A 112 8.51 -6.39 -0.18
C PRO A 112 7.97 -5.92 -1.52
N SER A 113 8.46 -4.80 -2.02
CA SER A 113 8.15 -4.27 -3.34
C SER A 113 8.99 -4.98 -4.40
N SER A 114 8.61 -6.21 -4.71
CA SER A 114 9.31 -7.06 -5.67
C SER A 114 8.33 -7.85 -6.54
N ALA A 115 8.65 -8.03 -7.81
CA ALA A 115 7.84 -8.83 -8.73
C ALA A 115 7.70 -10.29 -8.26
N VAL A 116 8.71 -10.84 -7.58
CA VAL A 116 8.62 -12.21 -7.02
C VAL A 116 7.62 -12.34 -5.88
N MET A 117 7.12 -11.21 -5.33
CA MET A 117 6.06 -11.23 -4.33
C MET A 117 4.66 -11.28 -4.93
N TYR A 118 4.51 -11.07 -6.24
CA TYR A 118 3.21 -11.00 -6.92
C TYR A 118 2.26 -12.17 -6.59
N PRO A 119 2.67 -13.46 -6.67
CA PRO A 119 1.79 -14.57 -6.31
C PRO A 119 1.35 -14.61 -4.85
N TYR A 120 2.03 -13.87 -3.96
CA TYR A 120 1.76 -13.83 -2.53
C TYR A 120 1.07 -12.54 -2.08
N THR A 121 0.66 -11.66 -3.00
CA THR A 121 -0.12 -10.43 -2.69
C THR A 121 -1.46 -10.73 -2.03
N SER A 122 -2.02 -11.93 -2.28
CA SER A 122 -3.18 -12.46 -1.57
C SER A 122 -2.97 -12.53 -0.05
N CYS A 123 -1.74 -12.73 0.43
CA CYS A 123 -1.44 -12.72 1.87
C CYS A 123 -1.43 -11.31 2.46
N ASP A 124 -1.00 -10.28 1.72
CA ASP A 124 -1.15 -8.87 2.16
C ASP A 124 -2.63 -8.48 2.24
N THR A 125 -3.41 -8.92 1.23
CA THR A 125 -4.86 -8.71 1.21
C THR A 125 -5.52 -9.40 2.40
N ALA A 126 -5.20 -10.66 2.68
CA ALA A 126 -5.72 -11.39 3.83
C ALA A 126 -5.37 -10.73 5.17
N PHE A 127 -4.16 -10.18 5.31
CA PHE A 127 -3.76 -9.46 6.52
C PHE A 127 -4.48 -8.12 6.69
N THR A 128 -4.80 -7.46 5.58
CA THR A 128 -5.61 -6.23 5.56
C THR A 128 -7.06 -6.51 5.92
N ASP A 129 -7.67 -7.52 5.30
CA ASP A 129 -9.05 -7.94 5.57
C ASP A 129 -9.22 -8.41 7.02
N LEU A 130 -8.20 -9.06 7.60
CA LEU A 130 -8.21 -9.41 9.03
C LEU A 130 -8.32 -8.16 9.91
N ASN A 131 -7.65 -7.06 9.56
CA ASN A 131 -7.77 -5.81 10.30
C ASN A 131 -9.15 -5.14 10.12
N LEU A 132 -9.75 -5.24 8.93
CA LEU A 132 -11.12 -4.79 8.69
C LEU A 132 -12.13 -5.59 9.52
N LEU A 133 -12.00 -6.91 9.54
CA LEU A 133 -12.78 -7.80 10.41
C LEU A 133 -12.58 -7.46 11.88
N ALA A 134 -11.33 -7.29 12.35
CA ALA A 134 -11.03 -6.93 13.72
C ALA A 134 -11.71 -5.61 14.13
N ASN A 135 -11.69 -4.60 13.24
CA ASN A 135 -12.40 -3.34 13.46
C ASN A 135 -13.92 -3.54 13.50
N ALA A 136 -14.50 -4.34 12.61
CA ALA A 136 -15.93 -4.62 12.64
C ALA A 136 -16.35 -5.34 13.94
N LEU A 137 -15.56 -6.30 14.41
CA LEU A 137 -15.77 -7.00 15.67
C LEU A 137 -15.63 -6.05 16.87
N TYR A 138 -14.63 -5.17 16.86
CA TYR A 138 -14.46 -4.11 17.86
C TYR A 138 -15.72 -3.23 17.95
N GLN A 139 -16.21 -2.73 16.81
CA GLN A 139 -17.42 -1.90 16.80
C GLN A 139 -18.66 -2.68 17.26
N GLN A 140 -18.78 -3.96 16.90
CA GLN A 140 -19.91 -4.78 17.36
C GLN A 140 -19.87 -5.04 18.88
N VAL A 141 -18.69 -5.22 19.48
CA VAL A 141 -18.55 -5.34 20.94
C VAL A 141 -19.01 -4.05 21.63
N ARG A 142 -18.71 -2.89 21.04
CA ARG A 142 -19.17 -1.59 21.55
C ARG A 142 -20.68 -1.39 21.36
N GLU A 143 -21.21 -1.80 20.22
CA GLU A 143 -22.62 -1.60 19.86
C GLU A 143 -23.16 -2.75 19.00
N ASP A 144 -23.87 -3.71 19.61
CA ASP A 144 -24.42 -4.87 18.90
C ASP A 144 -25.77 -4.58 18.23
N THR A 145 -25.71 -3.95 17.05
CA THR A 145 -26.89 -3.69 16.21
C THR A 145 -27.06 -4.73 15.10
N ALA A 146 -28.26 -4.79 14.51
CA ALA A 146 -28.50 -5.64 13.34
C ALA A 146 -27.60 -5.25 12.14
N THR A 147 -27.29 -3.97 12.00
CA THR A 147 -26.37 -3.46 10.98
C THR A 147 -24.95 -3.95 11.24
N MET A 148 -24.45 -3.86 12.49
CA MET A 148 -23.12 -4.35 12.83
C MET A 148 -22.99 -5.86 12.62
N ARG A 149 -24.01 -6.65 12.98
CA ARG A 149 -24.05 -8.09 12.66
C ARG A 149 -23.99 -8.37 11.16
N LYS A 150 -24.54 -7.51 10.31
CA LYS A 150 -24.43 -7.64 8.85
C LYS A 150 -23.02 -7.32 8.37
N ILE A 151 -22.42 -6.24 8.86
CA ILE A 151 -21.05 -5.83 8.51
C ILE A 151 -20.07 -6.93 8.91
N VAL A 152 -20.12 -7.42 10.15
CA VAL A 152 -19.22 -8.49 10.62
C VAL A 152 -19.31 -9.74 9.75
N ARG A 153 -20.52 -10.16 9.34
CA ARG A 153 -20.67 -11.30 8.41
C ARG A 153 -20.05 -11.05 7.04
N GLN A 154 -20.08 -9.82 6.56
CA GLN A 154 -19.48 -9.46 5.28
C GLN A 154 -17.95 -9.48 5.40
N GLU A 155 -17.39 -8.77 6.38
CA GLU A 155 -15.94 -8.72 6.59
C GLU A 155 -15.35 -10.11 6.90
N ASP A 156 -16.07 -10.96 7.64
CA ASP A 156 -15.64 -12.34 7.91
C ASP A 156 -15.61 -13.19 6.63
N ALA A 157 -16.60 -13.02 5.75
CA ALA A 157 -16.62 -13.71 4.47
C ALA A 157 -15.50 -13.24 3.52
N ASP A 158 -15.27 -11.92 3.46
CA ASP A 158 -14.21 -11.33 2.64
C ASP A 158 -12.82 -11.76 3.14
N TYR A 159 -12.58 -11.70 4.46
CA TYR A 159 -11.37 -12.22 5.09
C TYR A 159 -11.16 -13.71 4.82
N LEU A 160 -12.19 -14.56 4.99
CA LEU A 160 -12.04 -15.99 4.74
C LEU A 160 -11.68 -16.27 3.28
N LYS A 161 -12.24 -15.51 2.34
CA LYS A 161 -11.90 -15.64 0.92
C LYS A 161 -10.42 -15.31 0.67
N SER A 162 -9.93 -14.19 1.16
CA SER A 162 -8.53 -13.78 0.96
C SER A 162 -7.56 -14.68 1.71
N LYS A 163 -7.90 -15.10 2.94
CA LYS A 163 -7.13 -16.06 3.72
C LYS A 163 -6.96 -17.39 3.00
N ASN A 164 -8.05 -17.97 2.51
CA ASN A 164 -8.00 -19.24 1.79
C ASN A 164 -7.11 -19.14 0.54
N LYS A 165 -7.16 -18.01 -0.18
CA LYS A 165 -6.27 -17.77 -1.32
C LYS A 165 -4.79 -17.68 -0.88
N CYS A 166 -4.49 -16.99 0.22
CA CYS A 166 -3.14 -16.94 0.77
C CYS A 166 -2.65 -18.34 1.19
N GLU A 167 -3.47 -19.13 1.89
CA GLU A 167 -3.16 -20.50 2.31
C GLU A 167 -2.86 -21.39 1.10
N GLU A 168 -3.67 -21.31 0.05
CA GLU A 168 -3.46 -22.01 -1.20
C GLU A 168 -2.10 -21.62 -1.82
N ARG A 169 -1.86 -20.32 -2.03
CA ARG A 169 -0.63 -19.81 -2.68
C ARG A 169 0.62 -20.19 -1.89
N VAL A 170 0.59 -20.13 -0.56
CA VAL A 170 1.71 -20.56 0.31
C VAL A 170 1.95 -22.07 0.24
N GLY A 171 0.90 -22.86 0.03
CA GLY A 171 0.96 -24.32 -0.10
C GLY A 171 1.62 -24.81 -1.41
N LEU A 172 1.59 -24.00 -2.46
CA LEU A 172 2.11 -24.32 -3.79
C LEU A 172 3.64 -24.10 -3.93
N THR A 173 4.29 -24.65 -4.96
CA THR A 173 5.62 -24.16 -5.36
C THR A 173 5.52 -22.71 -5.86
N TYR A 174 6.65 -22.02 -6.00
CA TYR A 174 6.62 -20.66 -6.51
C TYR A 174 6.04 -20.58 -7.93
N GLU A 175 6.44 -21.51 -8.80
CA GLU A 175 5.99 -21.58 -10.19
C GLU A 175 4.49 -21.85 -10.28
N GLU A 176 3.98 -22.74 -9.43
CA GLU A 176 2.55 -23.04 -9.33
C GLU A 176 1.76 -21.84 -8.79
N ALA A 177 2.27 -21.17 -7.76
CA ALA A 177 1.64 -19.98 -7.21
C ALA A 177 1.61 -18.82 -8.21
N LEU A 178 2.69 -18.63 -8.97
CA LEU A 178 2.76 -17.63 -10.05
C LEU A 178 1.77 -17.93 -11.16
N ALA A 179 1.75 -19.17 -11.67
CA ALA A 179 0.82 -19.58 -12.72
C ALA A 179 -0.64 -19.42 -12.29
N ALA A 180 -0.95 -19.67 -11.03
CA ALA A 180 -2.29 -19.52 -10.51
C ALA A 180 -2.70 -18.05 -10.30
N GLU A 181 -1.77 -17.15 -9.95
CA GLU A 181 -2.02 -15.71 -9.92
C GLU A 181 -2.23 -15.12 -11.33
N GLU A 182 -1.46 -15.58 -12.32
CA GLU A 182 -1.60 -15.14 -13.71
C GLU A 182 -2.89 -15.60 -14.39
N ALA A 183 -3.57 -16.60 -13.82
CA ALA A 183 -4.81 -17.16 -14.36
C ALA A 183 -6.09 -16.45 -13.90
N GLU A 184 -5.97 -15.49 -12.97
CA GLU A 184 -7.09 -14.70 -12.43
C GLU A 184 -7.39 -13.43 -13.24
#